data_AF-A0A8H4IT70-F1
#
_entry.id   AF-A0A8H4IT70-F1
#
_cell.length_a   1.000
_cell.length_b   1.000
_cell.length_c   1.000
_cell.angle_alpha   90.00
_cell.angle_beta   90.00
_cell.angle_gamma   90.00
#
_symmetry.space_group_name_H-M   'P 1'
#
loop_
_entity.id
_entity.type
_entity.pdbx_description
1 polymer ?
#
loop_
_entity_poly.entity_id
_entity_poly.type
_entity_poly.pdbx_seq_one_letter_code
_entity_poly.pdbx_strand_id
1 'polypeptide(L)'
;MIARSGMVLALLSAALTVLANPIDINQRDAASSNTVESDSTIVARADASSYPYGNALDNEFQWRNWDPKDDEQKKDAEKIHNAFKEWQDFVKAGLGAASNKDGDTFKRWFGKQDDPNEIKNVFANMWDDKAGKATDKAARMICDREDFKKFCTANRAAYTVAATGEFHVCQRGLDRKLNSEIKCDDLDDSCSAKMRSLPMTLLHEMTHVDTIGTDARGGIQITDEASGAYDCFKLNDDGKGDNAQNYAWLAGEAYWSKECSKTFKDPAAGVKITANDEPPENGSSTTEPVCNGGRGTVAFDQGEADAKIAQFCGDERWQKTVIVPPVSFGHGQTSDGRGKALGVEDSFDINGGKDKLWMDVSFAESSCIGNFQFDRGACETNLREALNGCDTGGLYPKYGGWTDDVCAVYRLKATAGTGGDSPFFIQGADAEMTGDWACKDTDTSALGPDSPLEGTFACGCDVLGGLQFVLIPVAVRLDRGPTQFGKSDLLHESWMSHAW
;
A
#
# COMPACT_ATOMS: atom_id res chain seq x y z
N MET A 1 68.07 7.61 -8.73
CA MET A 1 68.87 8.64 -9.42
C MET A 1 68.36 8.72 -10.86
N ILE A 2 67.94 9.91 -11.29
CA ILE A 2 68.09 10.54 -12.64
C ILE A 2 67.95 9.61 -13.88
N ALA A 3 67.26 9.88 -14.99
CA ALA A 3 66.21 10.77 -15.52
C ALA A 3 66.22 10.56 -17.07
N ARG A 4 65.14 10.96 -17.77
CA ARG A 4 65.04 11.25 -19.23
C ARG A 4 65.05 10.04 -20.18
N SER A 5 64.40 10.00 -21.34
CA SER A 5 63.43 10.84 -22.07
C SER A 5 63.00 10.00 -23.30
N GLY A 6 61.82 10.23 -23.88
CA GLY A 6 61.55 9.68 -25.23
C GLY A 6 60.07 9.63 -25.63
N MET A 7 59.58 10.75 -26.15
CA MET A 7 58.27 10.97 -26.76
C MET A 7 58.32 10.53 -28.24
N VAL A 8 57.34 9.74 -28.71
CA VAL A 8 57.07 9.54 -30.15
C VAL A 8 55.57 9.74 -30.40
N LEU A 9 55.31 10.72 -31.25
CA LEU A 9 54.04 11.19 -31.77
C LEU A 9 53.73 10.44 -33.07
N ALA A 10 52.51 9.91 -33.23
CA ALA A 10 52.03 9.39 -34.51
C ALA A 10 50.69 10.03 -34.88
N LEU A 11 50.72 10.74 -36.01
CA LEU A 11 49.59 11.32 -36.74
C LEU A 11 48.68 10.24 -37.33
N LEU A 12 47.38 10.52 -37.47
CA LEU A 12 46.68 10.40 -38.75
C LEU A 12 45.33 11.15 -38.73
N SER A 13 45.22 12.18 -39.56
CA SER A 13 43.97 12.82 -39.98
C SER A 13 43.45 12.11 -41.23
N ALA A 14 42.14 11.87 -41.31
CA ALA A 14 41.43 11.70 -42.58
C ALA A 14 40.01 12.24 -42.46
N ALA A 15 39.70 13.17 -43.35
CA ALA A 15 38.46 13.91 -43.46
C ALA A 15 37.33 13.05 -44.05
N LEU A 16 36.13 13.22 -43.51
CA LEU A 16 34.90 12.63 -44.03
C LEU A 16 34.25 13.63 -45.00
N THR A 17 34.18 13.27 -46.28
CA THR A 17 33.33 13.95 -47.27
C THR A 17 32.38 12.90 -47.83
N VAL A 18 31.09 12.98 -47.51
CA VAL A 18 30.06 12.17 -48.17
C VAL A 18 29.07 13.12 -48.85
N LEU A 19 28.99 12.93 -50.16
CA LEU A 19 28.16 13.64 -51.12
C LEU A 19 26.69 13.21 -50.96
N ALA A 20 25.82 14.21 -51.09
CA ALA A 20 24.38 14.06 -51.21
C ALA A 20 23.99 13.35 -52.53
N ASN A 21 22.91 12.59 -52.50
CA ASN A 21 22.08 12.29 -53.67
C ASN A 21 20.60 12.47 -53.32
N PRO A 22 19.77 12.93 -54.28
CA PRO A 22 18.40 13.37 -54.03
C PRO A 22 17.41 12.21 -53.95
N ILE A 23 16.40 12.41 -53.10
CA ILE A 23 15.24 11.54 -52.90
C ILE A 23 14.28 11.73 -54.07
N ASP A 24 13.92 10.62 -54.73
CA ASP A 24 12.88 10.57 -55.75
C ASP A 24 11.53 10.25 -55.07
N ILE A 25 10.54 11.08 -55.39
CA ILE A 25 9.16 11.02 -54.92
C ILE A 25 8.37 10.35 -56.03
N ASN A 26 7.82 9.16 -55.76
CA ASN A 26 6.54 8.61 -56.26
C ASN A 26 6.60 7.07 -56.31
N GLN A 27 5.88 6.39 -55.41
CA GLN A 27 4.77 5.51 -55.79
C GLN A 27 4.14 4.81 -54.57
N ARG A 28 2.82 4.79 -54.64
CA ARG A 28 1.80 4.25 -53.74
C ARG A 28 2.10 2.83 -53.22
N ASP A 29 1.75 2.59 -51.96
CA ASP A 29 0.71 1.59 -51.64
C ASP A 29 -0.05 2.02 -50.37
N ALA A 30 -1.37 2.03 -50.49
CA ALA A 30 -2.31 2.48 -49.47
C ALA A 30 -2.57 1.36 -48.47
N ALA A 31 -1.95 1.44 -47.30
CA ALA A 31 -2.41 0.76 -46.10
C ALA A 31 -3.00 1.82 -45.15
N SER A 32 -4.29 1.69 -44.87
CA SER A 32 -5.04 2.51 -43.93
C SER A 32 -4.49 2.32 -42.51
N SER A 33 -3.45 3.07 -42.17
CA SER A 33 -2.97 3.26 -40.81
C SER A 33 -3.93 4.23 -40.12
N ASN A 34 -4.84 3.71 -39.29
CA ASN A 34 -5.48 4.51 -38.26
C ASN A 34 -4.40 4.87 -37.22
N THR A 35 -3.67 5.94 -37.47
CA THR A 35 -2.91 6.63 -36.43
C THR A 35 -3.94 7.20 -35.45
N VAL A 36 -4.13 6.48 -34.34
CA VAL A 36 -4.67 7.07 -33.13
C VAL A 36 -3.62 8.09 -32.68
N GLU A 37 -3.84 9.36 -32.96
CA GLU A 37 -3.14 10.44 -32.27
C GLU A 37 -3.51 10.32 -30.79
N SER A 38 -2.62 9.74 -29.99
CA SER A 38 -2.68 9.86 -28.55
C SER A 38 -2.31 11.31 -28.22
N ASP A 39 -3.32 12.17 -28.20
CA ASP A 39 -3.22 13.54 -27.68
C ASP A 39 -3.05 13.46 -26.16
N SER A 40 -1.86 13.09 -25.71
CA SER A 40 -1.42 13.25 -24.33
C SER A 40 -0.88 14.67 -24.15
N THR A 41 -1.76 15.66 -24.33
CA THR A 41 -1.48 17.00 -23.85
C THR A 41 -1.37 16.91 -22.33
N ILE A 42 -0.14 16.86 -21.82
CA ILE A 42 0.15 17.02 -20.40
C ILE A 42 -0.34 18.42 -20.06
N VAL A 43 -1.55 18.50 -19.49
CA VAL A 43 -2.10 19.77 -19.01
C VAL A 43 -1.17 20.23 -17.90
N ALA A 44 -0.52 21.39 -18.11
CA ALA A 44 0.32 21.99 -17.09
C ALA A 44 -0.53 22.21 -15.83
N ARG A 45 -0.03 21.73 -14.68
CA ARG A 45 -0.71 21.92 -13.39
C ARG A 45 -0.76 23.41 -13.05
N ALA A 46 -1.82 23.83 -12.36
CA ALA A 46 -1.94 25.19 -11.86
C ALA A 46 -0.80 25.51 -10.88
N ASP A 47 -0.37 26.78 -10.85
CA ASP A 47 0.58 27.25 -9.86
C ASP A 47 -0.05 27.21 -8.46
N ALA A 48 0.77 26.90 -7.45
CA ALA A 48 0.34 26.93 -6.06
C ALA A 48 0.22 28.38 -5.55
N SER A 49 -0.71 28.61 -4.63
CA SER A 49 -1.12 29.94 -4.15
C SER A 49 -1.12 30.03 -2.63
N SER A 50 -1.26 31.24 -2.08
CA SER A 50 -1.60 31.43 -0.67
C SER A 50 -3.03 30.95 -0.37
N TYR A 51 -3.40 30.83 0.91
CA TYR A 51 -4.77 30.48 1.30
C TYR A 51 -5.83 31.31 0.55
N PRO A 52 -6.72 30.67 -0.25
CA PRO A 52 -7.53 31.40 -1.23
C PRO A 52 -8.79 32.05 -0.63
N TYR A 53 -9.14 31.76 0.63
CA TYR A 53 -10.39 32.19 1.25
C TYR A 53 -10.23 33.25 2.36
N GLY A 54 -9.05 33.84 2.53
CA GLY A 54 -8.86 34.88 3.53
C GLY A 54 -7.40 35.13 3.88
N ASN A 55 -7.13 35.35 5.16
CA ASN A 55 -5.79 35.59 5.66
C ASN A 55 -5.08 34.24 5.86
N ALA A 56 -4.04 34.00 5.07
CA ALA A 56 -3.12 32.90 5.31
C ALA A 56 -2.41 33.09 6.67
N LEU A 57 -2.05 31.98 7.30
CA LEU A 57 -1.14 32.00 8.44
C LEU A 57 0.29 32.23 7.94
N ASP A 58 1.13 32.82 8.78
CA ASP A 58 2.54 32.99 8.47
C ASP A 58 3.18 31.60 8.27
N ASN A 59 3.81 31.42 7.10
CA ASN A 59 4.46 30.16 6.70
C ASN A 59 3.49 28.95 6.66
N GLU A 60 2.22 29.19 6.34
CA GLU A 60 1.28 28.14 5.92
C GLU A 60 1.74 27.50 4.60
N PHE A 61 1.40 26.22 4.41
CA PHE A 61 1.59 25.55 3.12
C PHE A 61 0.77 26.23 2.02
N GLN A 62 1.15 25.95 0.78
CA GLN A 62 0.53 26.51 -0.40
C GLN A 62 -0.71 25.70 -0.81
N TRP A 63 -1.60 26.33 -1.58
CA TRP A 63 -2.88 25.78 -1.99
C TRP A 63 -2.96 25.71 -3.50
N ARG A 64 -3.30 24.55 -4.05
CA ARG A 64 -3.42 24.33 -5.51
C ARG A 64 -4.74 23.67 -5.88
N ASN A 65 -5.31 24.08 -7.02
CA ASN A 65 -6.59 23.60 -7.57
C ASN A 65 -7.82 23.84 -6.68
N TRP A 66 -7.79 24.83 -5.78
CA TRP A 66 -8.95 25.23 -4.96
C TRP A 66 -9.73 26.34 -5.66
N ASP A 67 -11.03 26.13 -5.90
CA ASP A 67 -11.92 27.15 -6.47
C ASP A 67 -12.48 28.07 -5.38
N PRO A 68 -12.06 29.35 -5.32
CA PRO A 68 -12.51 30.29 -4.28
C PRO A 68 -14.03 30.57 -4.28
N LYS A 69 -14.75 30.13 -5.31
CA LYS A 69 -16.20 30.31 -5.48
C LYS A 69 -17.01 29.07 -5.15
N ASP A 70 -16.37 27.93 -4.90
CA ASP A 70 -17.02 26.68 -4.55
C ASP A 70 -17.18 26.59 -3.03
N ASP A 71 -18.43 26.59 -2.55
CA ASP A 71 -18.75 26.58 -1.12
C ASP A 71 -18.32 25.28 -0.41
N GLU A 72 -18.30 24.15 -1.11
CA GLU A 72 -17.86 22.87 -0.56
C GLU A 72 -16.35 22.85 -0.41
N GLN A 73 -15.63 23.27 -1.47
CA GLN A 73 -14.17 23.41 -1.41
C GLN A 73 -13.74 24.44 -0.38
N LYS A 74 -14.50 25.53 -0.24
CA LYS A 74 -14.27 26.52 0.81
C LYS A 74 -14.36 25.90 2.19
N LYS A 75 -15.40 25.11 2.47
CA LYS A 75 -15.59 24.45 3.76
C LYS A 75 -14.43 23.49 4.07
N ASP A 76 -14.01 22.70 3.10
CA ASP A 76 -12.89 21.76 3.27
C ASP A 76 -11.57 22.50 3.49
N ALA A 77 -11.30 23.55 2.71
CA ALA A 77 -10.12 24.38 2.86
C ALA A 77 -10.10 25.11 4.21
N GLU A 78 -11.23 25.67 4.66
CA GLU A 78 -11.35 26.28 5.98
C GLU A 78 -11.07 25.27 7.08
N LYS A 79 -11.54 24.03 6.94
CA LYS A 79 -11.25 22.97 7.92
C LYS A 79 -9.78 22.60 7.95
N ILE A 80 -9.14 22.42 6.79
CA ILE A 80 -7.70 22.12 6.68
C ILE A 80 -6.85 23.29 7.22
N HIS A 81 -7.22 24.53 6.91
CA HIS A 81 -6.58 25.74 7.42
C HIS A 81 -6.65 25.81 8.96
N ASN A 82 -7.84 25.58 9.53
CA ASN A 82 -8.01 25.52 10.98
C ASN A 82 -7.23 24.35 11.60
N ALA A 83 -7.14 23.21 10.90
CA ALA A 83 -6.33 22.10 11.36
C ALA A 83 -4.83 22.44 11.38
N PHE A 84 -4.32 23.17 10.39
CA PHE A 84 -2.94 23.67 10.40
C PHE A 84 -2.69 24.65 11.56
N LYS A 85 -3.68 25.49 11.87
CA LYS A 85 -3.62 26.39 13.03
C LYS A 85 -3.48 25.63 14.36
N GLU A 86 -4.17 24.51 14.52
CA GLU A 86 -4.11 23.69 15.74
C GLU A 86 -2.91 22.71 15.73
N TRP A 87 -2.43 22.33 14.55
CA TRP A 87 -1.28 21.45 14.35
C TRP A 87 0.00 21.98 15.02
N GLN A 88 0.19 23.29 15.05
CA GLN A 88 1.35 23.90 15.72
C GLN A 88 1.48 23.48 17.20
N ASP A 89 0.36 23.20 17.87
CA ASP A 89 0.37 22.82 19.28
C ASP A 89 0.87 21.38 19.47
N PHE A 90 0.54 20.49 18.52
CA PHE A 90 1.16 19.16 18.47
C PHE A 90 2.64 19.24 18.19
N VAL A 91 3.08 20.05 17.21
CA VAL A 91 4.52 20.16 16.91
C VAL A 91 5.30 20.69 18.10
N LYS A 92 4.80 21.71 18.81
CA LYS A 92 5.42 22.23 20.04
C LYS A 92 5.48 21.16 21.13
N ALA A 93 4.40 20.40 21.32
CA ALA A 93 4.36 19.32 22.30
C ALA A 93 5.34 18.19 21.94
N GLY A 94 5.40 17.80 20.67
CA GLY A 94 6.34 16.82 20.12
C GLY A 94 7.79 17.28 20.29
N LEU A 95 8.11 18.54 19.97
CA LEU A 95 9.44 19.13 20.18
C LEU A 95 9.86 19.09 21.66
N GLY A 96 8.92 19.35 22.57
CA GLY A 96 9.12 19.24 24.01
C GLY A 96 9.39 17.79 24.45
N ALA A 97 8.57 16.85 24.00
CA ALA A 97 8.70 15.43 24.32
C ALA A 97 9.99 14.81 23.75
N ALA A 98 10.34 15.14 22.51
CA ALA A 98 11.58 14.70 21.85
C ALA A 98 12.83 15.22 22.56
N SER A 99 12.74 16.37 23.24
CA SER A 99 13.84 16.91 24.04
C SER A 99 14.06 16.16 25.36
N ASN A 100 13.15 15.27 25.77
CA ASN A 100 13.26 14.45 26.98
C ASN A 100 13.29 12.95 26.65
N LYS A 101 14.43 12.49 26.12
CA LYS A 101 14.64 11.08 25.75
C LYS A 101 14.37 10.06 26.85
N ASP A 102 14.52 10.49 28.11
CA ASP A 102 14.36 9.62 29.27
C ASP A 102 12.91 9.61 29.79
N GLY A 103 12.03 10.44 29.23
CA GLY A 103 10.61 10.50 29.55
C GLY A 103 9.82 9.32 28.97
N ASP A 104 8.76 8.94 29.67
CA ASP A 104 7.94 7.77 29.31
C ASP A 104 7.30 7.92 27.93
N THR A 105 6.82 9.11 27.57
CA THR A 105 6.25 9.42 26.25
C THR A 105 7.26 9.17 25.12
N PHE A 106 8.52 9.59 25.27
CA PHE A 106 9.55 9.32 24.26
C PHE A 106 9.82 7.82 24.12
N LYS A 107 10.06 7.14 25.24
CA LYS A 107 10.37 5.70 25.28
C LYS A 107 9.24 4.80 24.77
N ARG A 108 7.99 5.28 24.81
CA ARG A 108 6.85 4.55 24.25
C ARG A 108 6.92 4.52 22.73
N TRP A 109 7.22 5.65 22.11
CA TRP A 109 7.13 5.83 20.66
C TRP A 109 8.45 5.72 19.91
N PHE A 110 9.60 5.72 20.60
CA PHE A 110 10.90 5.59 19.97
C PHE A 110 11.78 4.58 20.71
N GLY A 111 12.58 3.85 19.95
CA GLY A 111 13.50 2.83 20.45
C GLY A 111 14.74 3.44 21.10
N LYS A 112 15.60 2.59 21.68
CA LYS A 112 16.84 3.05 22.33
C LYS A 112 17.90 3.54 21.35
N GLN A 113 17.84 3.07 20.12
CA GLN A 113 18.76 3.41 19.03
C GLN A 113 18.35 4.67 18.28
N ASP A 114 17.10 5.14 18.43
CA ASP A 114 16.66 6.40 17.84
C ASP A 114 17.37 7.58 18.52
N ASP A 115 18.08 8.39 17.74
CA ASP A 115 18.73 9.60 18.25
C ASP A 115 17.66 10.66 18.56
N PRO A 116 17.49 11.07 19.83
CA PRO A 116 16.52 12.10 20.20
C PRO A 116 16.74 13.43 19.49
N ASN A 117 17.98 13.74 19.08
CA ASN A 117 18.26 14.94 18.31
C ASN A 117 17.70 14.85 16.89
N GLU A 118 17.77 13.70 16.23
CA GLU A 118 17.17 13.49 14.91
C GLU A 118 15.64 13.61 15.01
N ILE A 119 15.02 12.94 16.00
CA ILE A 119 13.57 13.03 16.24
C ILE A 119 13.17 14.48 16.52
N LYS A 120 13.93 15.19 17.36
CA LYS A 120 13.71 16.61 17.64
C LYS A 120 13.87 17.47 16.38
N ASN A 121 14.84 17.17 15.52
CA ASN A 121 15.09 17.92 14.30
C ASN A 121 13.94 17.79 13.30
N VAL A 122 13.22 16.67 13.27
CA VAL A 122 11.98 16.54 12.48
C VAL A 122 10.96 17.61 12.89
N PHE A 123 10.67 17.75 14.20
CA PHE A 123 9.77 18.80 14.69
C PHE A 123 10.35 20.22 14.52
N ALA A 124 11.65 20.41 14.70
CA ALA A 124 12.31 21.70 14.50
C ALA A 124 12.33 22.14 13.03
N ASN A 125 12.31 21.18 12.10
CA ASN A 125 12.12 21.44 10.68
C ASN A 125 10.69 21.88 10.35
N MET A 126 9.72 21.67 11.24
CA MET A 126 8.33 22.12 11.07
C MET A 126 8.05 23.47 11.76
N TRP A 127 8.64 23.70 12.94
CA TRP A 127 8.36 24.88 13.77
C TRP A 127 9.61 25.59 14.27
N ASP A 128 9.66 26.92 14.10
CA ASP A 128 10.67 27.78 14.72
C ASP A 128 10.12 28.40 16.01
N ASP A 129 10.51 27.82 17.14
CA ASP A 129 10.08 28.27 18.47
C ASP A 129 10.52 29.71 18.80
N LYS A 130 11.65 30.17 18.25
CA LYS A 130 12.14 31.54 18.48
C LYS A 130 11.34 32.55 17.68
N ALA A 131 11.01 32.21 16.44
CA ALA A 131 10.18 33.06 15.58
C ALA A 131 8.69 32.96 15.92
N GLY A 132 8.28 31.91 16.64
CA GLY A 132 6.88 31.66 17.00
C GLY A 132 6.00 31.34 15.79
N LYS A 133 6.57 30.70 14.76
CA LYS A 133 5.88 30.38 13.51
C LYS A 133 6.39 29.09 12.86
N ALA A 134 5.65 28.60 11.87
CA ALA A 134 6.09 27.49 11.02
C ALA A 134 7.35 27.87 10.25
N THR A 135 8.19 26.88 9.92
CA THR A 135 9.40 27.11 9.14
C THR A 135 9.10 27.27 7.65
N ASP A 136 10.10 27.74 6.90
CA ASP A 136 10.02 27.79 5.44
C ASP A 136 9.97 26.39 4.79
N LYS A 137 10.30 25.32 5.53
CA LYS A 137 10.19 23.94 5.04
C LYS A 137 8.73 23.48 5.03
N ALA A 138 8.00 23.74 6.12
CA ALA A 138 6.55 23.50 6.17
C ALA A 138 5.79 24.35 5.14
N ALA A 139 6.19 25.63 4.97
CA ALA A 139 5.56 26.54 4.00
C ALA A 139 5.72 26.13 2.52
N ARG A 140 6.68 25.25 2.20
CA ARG A 140 6.90 24.76 0.83
C ARG A 140 5.99 23.62 0.43
N MET A 141 5.29 23.02 1.39
CA MET A 141 4.31 21.98 1.07
C MET A 141 3.16 22.56 0.27
N ILE A 142 2.50 21.70 -0.51
CA ILE A 142 1.40 22.08 -1.39
C ILE A 142 0.21 21.19 -1.10
N CYS A 143 -0.85 21.75 -0.52
CA CYS A 143 -2.13 21.09 -0.38
C CYS A 143 -2.91 21.18 -1.69
N ASP A 144 -3.03 20.07 -2.38
CA ASP A 144 -3.77 19.98 -3.64
C ASP A 144 -5.21 19.54 -3.38
N ARG A 145 -6.18 20.23 -3.98
CA ARG A 145 -7.59 19.80 -3.94
C ARG A 145 -7.82 18.52 -4.73
N GLU A 146 -7.10 18.33 -5.83
CA GLU A 146 -7.24 17.15 -6.67
C GLU A 146 -6.53 15.97 -6.01
N ASP A 147 -7.16 14.79 -6.04
CA ASP A 147 -6.49 13.54 -5.71
C ASP A 147 -5.51 13.19 -6.85
N PHE A 148 -4.40 13.91 -6.89
CA PHE A 148 -3.47 14.01 -8.01
C PHE A 148 -2.66 12.73 -8.27
N LYS A 149 -2.68 11.77 -7.34
CA LYS A 149 -2.19 10.40 -7.51
C LYS A 149 -3.30 9.35 -7.57
N LYS A 150 -4.57 9.73 -7.35
CA LYS A 150 -5.72 8.81 -7.25
C LYS A 150 -5.52 7.78 -6.13
N PHE A 151 -4.95 8.21 -5.00
CA PHE A 151 -4.61 7.35 -3.87
C PHE A 151 -5.67 7.39 -2.77
N CYS A 152 -6.67 8.27 -2.85
CA CYS A 152 -7.74 8.26 -1.86
C CYS A 152 -8.58 6.98 -1.97
N THR A 153 -8.71 6.33 -0.82
CA THR A 153 -9.60 5.20 -0.60
C THR A 153 -10.49 5.51 0.60
N ALA A 154 -11.47 4.65 0.89
CA ALA A 154 -12.31 4.79 2.09
C ALA A 154 -11.52 4.77 3.41
N ASN A 155 -10.29 4.23 3.39
CA ASN A 155 -9.47 4.04 4.57
C ASN A 155 -8.26 4.99 4.66
N ARG A 156 -7.96 5.74 3.60
CA ARG A 156 -6.82 6.67 3.58
C ARG A 156 -7.25 8.06 4.04
N ALA A 157 -6.57 8.62 5.04
CA ALA A 157 -6.89 9.96 5.57
C ALA A 157 -6.23 11.07 4.73
N ALA A 158 -4.99 10.87 4.31
CA ALA A 158 -4.22 11.76 3.45
C ALA A 158 -3.06 10.98 2.80
N TYR A 159 -2.32 11.64 1.92
CA TYR A 159 -1.01 11.14 1.45
C TYR A 159 -0.12 12.30 1.02
N THR A 160 1.18 12.04 1.00
CA THR A 160 2.22 13.01 0.64
C THR A 160 3.22 12.41 -0.35
N VAL A 161 3.66 13.21 -1.32
CA VAL A 161 4.82 12.90 -2.17
C VAL A 161 6.07 13.51 -1.54
N ALA A 162 6.89 12.67 -0.92
CA ALA A 162 8.06 13.06 -0.13
C ALA A 162 8.97 14.11 -0.79
N ALA A 163 9.32 13.87 -2.06
CA ALA A 163 10.27 14.69 -2.81
C ALA A 163 9.77 16.11 -3.12
N THR A 164 8.45 16.29 -3.29
CA THR A 164 7.86 17.58 -3.69
C THR A 164 7.17 18.29 -2.55
N GLY A 165 6.80 17.57 -1.48
CA GLY A 165 5.95 18.10 -0.42
C GLY A 165 4.50 18.35 -0.85
N GLU A 166 4.11 17.84 -2.03
CA GLU A 166 2.71 17.84 -2.46
C GLU A 166 1.94 16.82 -1.63
N PHE A 167 0.81 17.22 -1.06
CA PHE A 167 -0.04 16.35 -0.27
C PHE A 167 -1.51 16.62 -0.57
N HIS A 168 -2.34 15.63 -0.26
CA HIS A 168 -3.78 15.71 -0.43
C HIS A 168 -4.48 15.11 0.79
N VAL A 169 -5.52 15.79 1.28
CA VAL A 169 -6.37 15.31 2.38
C VAL A 169 -7.60 14.65 1.78
N CYS A 170 -7.72 13.33 1.94
CA CYS A 170 -8.85 12.55 1.48
C CYS A 170 -10.10 12.82 2.34
N GLN A 171 -11.28 12.36 1.88
CA GLN A 171 -12.53 12.54 2.60
C GLN A 171 -12.47 12.03 4.06
N ARG A 172 -11.84 10.88 4.29
CA ARG A 172 -11.66 10.34 5.65
C ARG A 172 -10.86 11.29 6.56
N GLY A 173 -9.85 11.98 6.03
CA GLY A 173 -9.10 13.00 6.76
C GLY A 173 -9.98 14.21 7.06
N LEU A 174 -10.78 14.66 6.08
CA LEU A 174 -11.75 15.73 6.25
C LEU A 174 -12.87 15.38 7.25
N ASP A 175 -13.18 14.11 7.45
CA ASP A 175 -14.17 13.66 8.44
C ASP A 175 -13.62 13.67 9.87
N ARG A 176 -12.29 13.71 10.05
CA ARG A 176 -11.67 13.79 11.37
C ARG A 176 -11.99 15.10 12.08
N LYS A 177 -12.07 15.01 13.41
CA LYS A 177 -12.24 16.18 14.28
C LYS A 177 -10.99 17.06 14.26
N LEU A 178 -11.19 18.35 14.51
CA LEU A 178 -10.16 19.26 15.01
C LEU A 178 -9.86 18.93 16.48
N ASN A 179 -8.72 19.37 17.00
CA ASN A 179 -8.40 19.20 18.43
C ASN A 179 -9.42 19.93 19.30
N SER A 180 -9.87 21.13 18.88
CA SER A 180 -10.91 21.90 19.59
C SER A 180 -12.27 21.20 19.70
N GLU A 181 -12.51 20.14 18.91
CA GLU A 181 -13.73 19.34 18.92
C GLU A 181 -13.62 18.06 19.77
N ILE A 182 -12.42 17.73 20.27
CA ILE A 182 -12.15 16.56 21.11
C ILE A 182 -12.13 17.00 22.57
N LYS A 183 -12.93 16.35 23.41
CA LYS A 183 -12.99 16.64 24.85
C LYS A 183 -12.13 15.65 25.61
N CYS A 184 -11.50 16.11 26.69
CA CYS A 184 -10.67 15.25 27.55
C CYS A 184 -11.44 14.05 28.13
N ASP A 185 -12.74 14.21 28.43
CA ASP A 185 -13.59 13.13 28.94
C ASP A 185 -13.91 12.06 27.88
N ASP A 186 -13.73 12.38 26.59
CA ASP A 186 -13.92 11.43 25.49
C ASP A 186 -12.68 10.55 25.28
N LEU A 187 -11.52 10.92 25.84
CA LEU A 187 -10.26 10.20 25.66
C LEU A 187 -10.10 9.03 26.64
N ASP A 188 -9.61 7.89 26.12
CA ASP A 188 -9.32 6.71 26.93
C ASP A 188 -8.16 6.94 27.91
N ASP A 189 -7.97 6.03 28.85
CA ASP A 189 -6.81 6.04 29.76
C ASP A 189 -5.50 5.66 29.09
N SER A 190 -5.57 4.98 27.95
CA SER A 190 -4.43 4.62 27.10
C SER A 190 -4.42 5.47 25.84
N CYS A 191 -3.26 5.62 25.21
CA CYS A 191 -3.20 6.16 23.85
C CYS A 191 -4.04 5.29 22.90
N SER A 192 -5.00 5.91 22.21
CA SER A 192 -5.98 5.22 21.35
C SER A 192 -6.44 6.10 20.20
N ALA A 193 -7.16 5.50 19.24
CA ALA A 193 -7.70 6.19 18.07
C ALA A 193 -8.54 7.44 18.41
N LYS A 194 -9.10 7.54 19.63
CA LYS A 194 -9.87 8.71 20.07
C LYS A 194 -9.05 10.01 20.17
N MET A 195 -7.73 9.91 20.20
CA MET A 195 -6.83 11.07 20.13
C MET A 195 -6.62 11.59 18.71
N ARG A 196 -6.97 10.80 17.69
CA ARG A 196 -6.73 11.15 16.29
C ARG A 196 -7.58 12.35 15.89
N SER A 197 -6.95 13.22 15.13
CA SER A 197 -7.55 14.47 14.66
C SER A 197 -6.94 14.85 13.33
N LEU A 198 -7.59 15.74 12.59
CA LEU A 198 -7.02 16.27 11.34
C LEU A 198 -5.67 16.97 11.57
N PRO A 199 -5.47 17.79 12.64
CA PRO A 199 -4.14 18.32 12.96
C PRO A 199 -3.07 17.24 13.16
N MET A 200 -3.41 16.11 13.79
CA MET A 200 -2.49 14.98 13.97
C MET A 200 -2.18 14.28 12.64
N THR A 201 -3.17 14.17 11.73
CA THR A 201 -2.96 13.71 10.35
C THR A 201 -1.98 14.61 9.61
N LEU A 202 -2.16 15.94 9.67
CA LEU A 202 -1.22 16.87 9.03
C LEU A 202 0.20 16.69 9.57
N LEU A 203 0.37 16.48 10.88
CA LEU A 203 1.69 16.22 11.45
C LEU A 203 2.33 14.97 10.86
N HIS A 204 1.59 13.87 10.78
CA HIS A 204 2.03 12.62 10.15
C HIS A 204 2.49 12.87 8.71
N GLU A 205 1.63 13.46 7.87
CA GLU A 205 1.95 13.75 6.47
C GLU A 205 3.20 14.60 6.28
N MET A 206 3.39 15.61 7.14
CA MET A 206 4.56 16.48 7.08
C MET A 206 5.87 15.76 7.38
N THR A 207 5.85 14.65 8.12
CA THR A 207 7.08 13.88 8.37
C THR A 207 7.60 13.16 7.13
N HIS A 208 6.75 12.85 6.14
CA HIS A 208 7.19 12.22 4.90
C HIS A 208 7.97 13.15 3.98
N VAL A 209 7.84 14.47 4.14
CA VAL A 209 8.53 15.42 3.26
C VAL A 209 10.03 15.36 3.48
N ASP A 210 10.80 15.18 2.41
CA ASP A 210 12.25 14.93 2.51
C ASP A 210 12.98 16.02 3.31
N THR A 211 12.63 17.28 3.05
CA THR A 211 13.25 18.41 3.75
C THR A 211 12.92 18.49 5.23
N ILE A 212 11.87 17.80 5.68
CA ILE A 212 11.40 17.76 7.06
C ILE A 212 11.90 16.50 7.77
N GLY A 213 11.53 15.32 7.25
CA GLY A 213 11.85 14.02 7.81
C GLY A 213 13.23 13.50 7.40
N THR A 214 13.38 13.15 6.12
CA THR A 214 14.57 12.50 5.56
C THR A 214 15.87 13.26 5.89
N ASP A 215 15.88 14.57 5.70
CA ASP A 215 17.01 15.45 6.03
C ASP A 215 17.36 15.44 7.52
N ALA A 216 16.34 15.38 8.40
CA ALA A 216 16.55 15.33 9.84
C ALA A 216 17.08 13.98 10.33
N ARG A 217 16.79 12.91 9.58
CA ARG A 217 17.16 11.52 9.85
C ARG A 217 18.41 11.08 9.07
N GLY A 218 19.23 12.03 8.62
CA GLY A 218 20.50 11.71 7.96
C GLY A 218 20.36 10.99 6.62
N GLY A 219 19.24 11.17 5.92
CA GLY A 219 18.95 10.53 4.64
C GLY A 219 18.07 9.28 4.75
N ILE A 220 17.62 8.91 5.94
CA ILE A 220 16.66 7.81 6.13
C ILE A 220 15.24 8.35 5.95
N GLN A 221 14.52 7.82 4.97
CA GLN A 221 13.14 8.22 4.69
C GLN A 221 12.21 7.75 5.81
N ILE A 222 11.29 8.62 6.23
CA ILE A 222 10.19 8.27 7.13
C ILE A 222 9.05 7.68 6.29
N THR A 223 8.66 6.45 6.59
CA THR A 223 7.66 5.61 5.92
C THR A 223 6.46 5.31 6.85
N ASP A 224 5.54 4.46 6.39
CA ASP A 224 4.34 4.02 7.10
C ASP A 224 4.43 2.55 7.55
N GLU A 225 5.45 2.23 8.35
CA GLU A 225 5.70 0.86 8.84
C GLU A 225 4.58 0.32 9.75
N ALA A 226 3.87 1.21 10.45
CA ALA A 226 2.76 0.84 11.32
C ALA A 226 1.73 1.95 11.44
N SER A 227 0.46 1.57 11.52
CA SER A 227 -0.63 2.48 11.79
C SER A 227 -1.37 2.16 13.10
N GLY A 228 -1.97 3.16 13.72
CA GLY A 228 -2.67 3.00 14.99
C GLY A 228 -1.73 2.93 16.20
N ALA A 229 -2.27 3.26 17.37
CA ALA A 229 -1.46 3.40 18.59
C ALA A 229 -0.75 2.09 18.97
N TYR A 230 -1.46 0.97 18.91
CA TYR A 230 -0.94 -0.32 19.33
C TYR A 230 0.16 -0.84 18.40
N ASP A 231 -0.04 -0.82 17.09
CA ASP A 231 0.95 -1.35 16.16
C ASP A 231 2.20 -0.46 16.12
N CYS A 232 2.06 0.87 16.20
CA CYS A 232 3.18 1.79 16.36
C CYS A 232 3.98 1.54 17.65
N PHE A 233 3.29 1.20 18.74
CA PHE A 233 3.92 0.86 20.02
C PHE A 233 4.66 -0.48 19.95
N LYS A 234 4.13 -1.44 19.19
CA LYS A 234 4.68 -2.79 19.00
C LYS A 234 5.73 -2.90 17.89
N LEU A 235 5.85 -1.89 17.05
CA LEU A 235 6.87 -1.84 16.02
C LEU A 235 8.25 -2.10 16.65
N ASN A 236 9.07 -2.89 15.96
CA ASN A 236 10.44 -3.16 16.43
C ASN A 236 11.15 -1.84 16.64
N ASP A 237 11.99 -1.78 17.68
CA ASP A 237 12.63 -0.54 18.08
C ASP A 237 13.28 0.16 16.87
N ASP A 238 14.04 -0.56 16.04
CA ASP A 238 14.73 -0.04 14.84
C ASP A 238 13.80 0.65 13.83
N GLY A 239 12.53 0.27 13.74
CA GLY A 239 11.57 0.86 12.80
C GLY A 239 10.80 2.06 13.36
N LYS A 240 10.85 2.31 14.68
CA LYS A 240 10.05 3.37 15.32
C LYS A 240 10.42 4.77 14.86
N GLY A 241 11.70 5.05 14.70
CA GLY A 241 12.20 6.32 14.18
C GLY A 241 11.88 6.57 12.71
N ASP A 242 11.60 5.51 11.97
CA ASP A 242 11.32 5.58 10.53
C ASP A 242 9.81 5.60 10.25
N ASN A 243 8.95 5.48 11.27
CA ASN A 243 7.51 5.47 11.10
C ASN A 243 6.86 6.84 11.37
N ALA A 244 6.21 7.44 10.39
CA ALA A 244 5.55 8.75 10.49
C ALA A 244 4.52 8.81 11.62
N GLN A 245 3.77 7.72 11.81
CA GLN A 245 2.72 7.65 12.81
C GLN A 245 3.28 7.66 14.25
N ASN A 246 4.52 7.21 14.49
CA ASN A 246 5.17 7.30 15.81
C ASN A 246 5.46 8.76 16.22
N TYR A 247 5.84 9.63 15.28
CA TYR A 247 6.00 11.08 15.54
C TYR A 247 4.68 11.72 15.92
N ALA A 248 3.61 11.37 15.18
CA ALA A 248 2.28 11.87 15.46
C ALA A 248 1.78 11.39 16.84
N TRP A 249 2.03 10.14 17.23
CA TRP A 249 1.67 9.64 18.56
C TRP A 249 2.48 10.28 19.69
N LEU A 250 3.79 10.51 19.50
CA LEU A 250 4.60 11.26 20.47
C LEU A 250 4.03 12.65 20.73
N ALA A 251 3.76 13.40 19.65
CA ALA A 251 3.21 14.74 19.72
C ALA A 251 1.79 14.75 20.29
N GLY A 252 0.94 13.81 19.83
CA GLY A 252 -0.43 13.63 20.28
C GLY A 252 -0.53 13.34 21.76
N GLU A 253 0.20 12.34 22.24
CA GLU A 253 0.26 12.01 23.66
C GLU A 253 0.76 13.19 24.50
N ALA A 254 1.85 13.83 24.08
CA ALA A 254 2.43 14.94 24.82
C ALA A 254 1.47 16.12 24.94
N TYR A 255 0.77 16.46 23.85
CA TYR A 255 -0.23 17.52 23.83
C TYR A 255 -1.42 17.18 24.72
N TRP A 256 -2.06 16.02 24.51
CA TRP A 256 -3.23 15.64 25.28
C TRP A 256 -2.92 15.42 26.76
N SER A 257 -1.71 14.97 27.09
CA SER A 257 -1.30 14.81 28.49
C SER A 257 -1.27 16.16 29.20
N LYS A 258 -0.79 17.19 28.51
CA LYS A 258 -0.77 18.57 29.01
C LYS A 258 -2.17 19.17 29.06
N GLU A 259 -2.91 19.11 27.96
CA GLU A 259 -4.23 19.74 27.84
C GLU A 259 -5.23 19.13 28.83
N CYS A 260 -5.22 17.81 28.97
CA CYS A 260 -6.14 17.10 29.84
C CYS A 260 -5.60 16.86 31.26
N SER A 261 -4.38 17.32 31.56
CA SER A 261 -3.69 17.02 32.83
C SER A 261 -3.72 15.52 33.17
N LYS A 262 -3.49 14.68 32.16
CA LYS A 262 -3.63 13.22 32.20
C LYS A 262 -2.31 12.55 31.85
N THR A 263 -2.05 11.38 32.42
CA THR A 263 -0.97 10.50 31.96
C THR A 263 -1.61 9.31 31.25
N PHE A 264 -1.28 9.12 29.98
CA PHE A 264 -1.79 7.99 29.22
C PHE A 264 -0.95 6.75 29.45
N LYS A 265 -1.62 5.61 29.54
CA LYS A 265 -1.04 4.27 29.58
C LYS A 265 -0.66 3.81 28.18
N ASP A 266 0.15 2.77 28.11
CA ASP A 266 0.47 2.10 26.86
C ASP A 266 -0.81 1.65 26.13
N PRO A 267 -0.82 1.68 24.79
CA PRO A 267 -1.94 1.19 23.99
C PRO A 267 -2.29 -0.26 24.35
N ALA A 268 -3.57 -0.55 24.54
CA ALA A 268 -4.03 -1.91 24.85
C ALA A 268 -4.19 -2.76 23.57
N ALA A 269 -3.77 -4.03 23.64
CA ALA A 269 -3.99 -5.01 22.58
C ALA A 269 -5.49 -5.31 22.44
N GLY A 270 -5.97 -5.47 21.20
CA GLY A 270 -7.32 -5.99 20.95
C GLY A 270 -8.47 -5.03 21.33
N VAL A 271 -8.20 -3.73 21.53
CA VAL A 271 -9.25 -2.72 21.47
C VAL A 271 -9.75 -2.72 20.03
N LYS A 272 -10.81 -3.50 19.78
CA LYS A 272 -11.51 -3.49 18.49
C LYS A 272 -11.94 -2.05 18.26
N ILE A 273 -11.34 -1.42 17.26
CA ILE A 273 -11.83 -0.19 16.69
C ILE A 273 -13.25 -0.50 16.23
N THR A 274 -14.26 -0.08 17.00
CA THR A 274 -15.66 -0.36 16.66
C THR A 274 -16.03 0.54 15.48
N ALA A 275 -16.97 0.14 14.63
CA ALA A 275 -17.39 0.96 13.48
C ALA A 275 -17.89 2.37 13.86
N ASN A 276 -18.14 2.64 15.15
CA ASN A 276 -18.50 3.95 15.70
C ASN A 276 -17.32 4.71 16.35
N ASP A 277 -16.19 4.05 16.59
CA ASP A 277 -14.92 4.63 17.09
C ASP A 277 -13.92 4.88 15.93
N GLU A 278 -14.46 5.20 14.74
CA GLU A 278 -13.86 5.13 13.38
C GLU A 278 -13.81 3.70 12.81
N PRO A 279 -13.98 3.45 11.50
CA PRO A 279 -13.62 2.16 10.92
C PRO A 279 -12.12 1.90 11.15
N PRO A 280 -11.67 0.67 11.40
CA PRO A 280 -10.25 0.38 11.48
C PRO A 280 -9.58 0.97 10.24
N GLU A 281 -8.57 1.81 10.46
CA GLU A 281 -7.41 1.69 9.59
C GLU A 281 -6.96 0.26 9.86
N ASN A 282 -7.45 -0.69 9.05
CA ASN A 282 -6.68 -1.90 8.85
C ASN A 282 -5.29 -1.36 8.61
N GLY A 283 -4.32 -1.86 9.39
CA GLY A 283 -2.91 -1.77 9.06
C GLY A 283 -2.71 -2.45 7.72
N SER A 284 -3.24 -1.82 6.67
CA SER A 284 -2.69 -1.85 5.35
C SER A 284 -1.34 -1.20 5.57
N SER A 285 -0.42 -2.04 6.01
CA SER A 285 0.85 -2.19 5.35
C SER A 285 0.57 -2.23 3.85
N THR A 286 0.12 -1.12 3.26
CA THR A 286 0.41 -0.83 1.87
C THR A 286 1.89 -0.51 1.91
N THR A 287 2.70 -1.57 2.04
CA THR A 287 4.05 -1.54 1.55
C THR A 287 3.94 -0.94 0.17
N GLU A 288 4.76 0.08 -0.11
CA GLU A 288 4.81 0.68 -1.44
C GLU A 288 4.78 -0.45 -2.47
N PRO A 289 3.92 -0.35 -3.50
CA PRO A 289 3.75 -1.42 -4.46
C PRO A 289 5.10 -1.91 -4.96
N VAL A 290 5.37 -3.21 -4.82
CA VAL A 290 6.65 -3.74 -5.28
C VAL A 290 6.54 -4.02 -6.77
N CYS A 291 7.50 -3.49 -7.50
CA CYS A 291 7.37 -3.37 -8.95
C CYS A 291 7.98 -4.53 -9.70
N ASN A 292 7.29 -4.97 -10.75
CA ASN A 292 7.80 -6.02 -11.64
C ASN A 292 8.96 -5.55 -12.53
N GLY A 293 9.44 -4.30 -12.39
CA GLY A 293 10.44 -3.66 -13.24
C GLY A 293 11.74 -4.45 -13.39
N GLY A 294 11.88 -5.17 -14.51
CA GLY A 294 13.07 -5.95 -14.87
C GLY A 294 13.15 -6.15 -16.38
N ARG A 295 14.32 -6.53 -16.90
CA ARG A 295 14.47 -6.84 -18.34
C ARG A 295 13.51 -7.97 -18.73
N GLY A 296 12.68 -7.73 -19.75
CA GLY A 296 11.77 -8.74 -20.30
C GLY A 296 10.33 -8.66 -19.80
N THR A 297 9.96 -7.62 -19.02
CA THR A 297 8.54 -7.34 -18.74
C THR A 297 7.82 -6.81 -19.97
N VAL A 298 6.60 -7.28 -20.16
CA VAL A 298 5.70 -6.76 -21.19
C VAL A 298 5.05 -5.49 -20.65
N ALA A 299 5.14 -4.41 -21.43
CA ALA A 299 4.41 -3.19 -21.17
C ALA A 299 2.96 -3.32 -21.65
N PHE A 300 2.03 -2.69 -20.95
CA PHE A 300 0.62 -2.63 -21.32
C PHE A 300 0.01 -1.26 -20.99
N ASP A 301 -1.17 -0.99 -21.56
CA ASP A 301 -1.92 0.25 -21.34
C ASP A 301 -2.71 0.21 -20.02
N GLN A 302 -2.75 1.34 -19.30
CA GLN A 302 -3.46 1.45 -18.04
C GLN A 302 -4.98 1.25 -18.20
N GLY A 303 -5.59 1.82 -19.24
CA GLY A 303 -7.04 1.69 -19.46
C GLY A 303 -7.45 0.27 -19.81
N GLU A 304 -6.63 -0.43 -20.59
CA GLU A 304 -6.80 -1.87 -20.84
C GLU A 304 -6.71 -2.67 -19.52
N ALA A 305 -5.69 -2.42 -18.70
CA ALA A 305 -5.52 -3.09 -17.41
C ALA A 305 -6.68 -2.81 -16.43
N ASP A 306 -7.12 -1.55 -16.30
CA ASP A 306 -8.26 -1.17 -15.44
C ASP A 306 -9.53 -1.94 -15.81
N ALA A 307 -9.80 -2.12 -17.11
CA ALA A 307 -10.94 -2.90 -17.57
C ALA A 307 -10.82 -4.39 -17.19
N LYS A 308 -9.61 -4.96 -17.26
CA LYS A 308 -9.35 -6.34 -16.85
C LYS A 308 -9.42 -6.52 -15.33
N ILE A 309 -8.99 -5.54 -14.55
CA ILE A 309 -9.12 -5.55 -13.08
C ILE A 309 -10.60 -5.59 -12.70
N ALA A 310 -11.43 -4.73 -13.30
CA ALA A 310 -12.87 -4.74 -13.06
C ALA A 310 -13.53 -6.07 -13.46
N GLN A 311 -13.08 -6.69 -14.56
CA GLN A 311 -13.54 -8.01 -14.99
C GLN A 311 -13.15 -9.10 -13.99
N PHE A 312 -11.90 -9.13 -13.56
CA PHE A 312 -11.37 -10.10 -12.59
C PHE A 312 -12.07 -9.96 -11.23
N CYS A 313 -12.06 -8.77 -10.62
CA CYS A 313 -12.65 -8.54 -9.30
C CYS A 313 -14.20 -8.66 -9.30
N GLY A 314 -14.83 -8.51 -10.47
CA GLY A 314 -16.26 -8.67 -10.66
C GLY A 314 -16.73 -10.12 -10.81
N ASP A 315 -15.83 -11.09 -10.93
CA ASP A 315 -16.20 -12.49 -11.18
C ASP A 315 -16.88 -13.12 -9.95
N GLU A 316 -18.12 -13.61 -10.12
CA GLU A 316 -18.89 -14.26 -9.07
C GLU A 316 -18.22 -15.52 -8.50
N ARG A 317 -17.33 -16.18 -9.26
CA ARG A 317 -16.57 -17.35 -8.79
C ARG A 317 -15.69 -16.96 -7.62
N TRP A 318 -15.00 -15.83 -7.73
CA TRP A 318 -14.11 -15.34 -6.68
C TRP A 318 -14.89 -14.86 -5.46
N GLN A 319 -16.01 -14.17 -5.66
CA GLN A 319 -16.88 -13.74 -4.56
C GLN A 319 -17.49 -14.90 -3.76
N LYS A 320 -17.56 -16.11 -4.33
CA LYS A 320 -18.00 -17.34 -3.63
C LYS A 320 -16.85 -18.16 -3.05
N THR A 321 -15.63 -17.61 -3.06
CA THR A 321 -14.41 -18.28 -2.59
C THR A 321 -13.90 -17.62 -1.31
N VAL A 322 -13.55 -18.44 -0.33
CA VAL A 322 -12.82 -18.03 0.88
C VAL A 322 -11.35 -18.35 0.66
N ILE A 323 -10.50 -17.34 0.78
CA ILE A 323 -9.06 -17.51 0.65
C ILE A 323 -8.49 -17.88 2.01
N VAL A 324 -7.83 -19.03 2.06
CA VAL A 324 -7.35 -19.67 3.29
C VAL A 324 -5.88 -20.04 3.16
N PRO A 325 -5.12 -20.09 4.27
CA PRO A 325 -3.79 -20.65 4.27
C PRO A 325 -3.87 -22.17 4.01
N PRO A 326 -2.76 -22.79 3.58
CA PRO A 326 -2.67 -24.23 3.33
C PRO A 326 -3.22 -25.10 4.47
N VAL A 327 -2.90 -24.74 5.72
CA VAL A 327 -3.35 -25.47 6.91
C VAL A 327 -4.88 -25.50 7.09
N SER A 328 -5.59 -24.54 6.50
CA SER A 328 -7.04 -24.35 6.64
C SER A 328 -7.84 -24.83 5.42
N PHE A 329 -7.17 -25.40 4.42
CA PHE A 329 -7.79 -25.85 3.17
C PHE A 329 -8.81 -26.98 3.41
N GLY A 330 -8.48 -27.96 4.25
CA GLY A 330 -9.38 -29.07 4.62
C GLY A 330 -9.99 -29.77 3.41
N HIS A 331 -11.31 -29.92 3.38
CA HIS A 331 -12.05 -30.50 2.24
C HIS A 331 -12.28 -29.54 1.06
N GLY A 332 -11.64 -28.37 1.05
CA GLY A 332 -11.81 -27.38 -0.01
C GLY A 332 -13.15 -26.63 0.04
N GLN A 333 -13.94 -26.79 1.11
CA GLN A 333 -15.21 -26.07 1.29
C GLN A 333 -15.39 -25.60 2.74
N THR A 334 -16.13 -24.52 2.92
CA THR A 334 -16.66 -24.05 4.21
C THR A 334 -17.94 -24.80 4.59
N SER A 335 -18.38 -24.66 5.84
CA SER A 335 -19.62 -25.29 6.34
C SER A 335 -20.89 -24.81 5.62
N ASP A 336 -20.87 -23.60 5.06
CA ASP A 336 -21.95 -23.03 4.24
C ASP A 336 -21.82 -23.37 2.72
N GLY A 337 -20.86 -24.22 2.34
CA GLY A 337 -20.69 -24.74 0.99
C GLY A 337 -19.92 -23.83 0.03
N ARG A 338 -19.34 -22.72 0.48
CA ARG A 338 -18.40 -21.92 -0.33
C ARG A 338 -17.10 -22.66 -0.56
N GLY A 339 -16.45 -22.40 -1.70
CA GLY A 339 -15.15 -22.98 -2.02
C GLY A 339 -14.05 -22.35 -1.17
N LYS A 340 -13.04 -23.14 -0.79
CA LYS A 340 -11.79 -22.66 -0.21
C LYS A 340 -10.68 -22.73 -1.24
N ALA A 341 -9.84 -21.69 -1.30
CA ALA A 341 -8.68 -21.64 -2.18
C ALA A 341 -7.47 -21.01 -1.46
N LEU A 342 -6.24 -21.31 -1.90
CA LEU A 342 -5.06 -20.54 -1.46
C LEU A 342 -4.98 -19.15 -2.08
N GLY A 343 -5.63 -19.01 -3.23
CA GLY A 343 -5.73 -17.78 -3.99
C GLY A 343 -6.63 -18.00 -5.19
N VAL A 344 -6.95 -16.91 -5.86
CA VAL A 344 -7.71 -16.90 -7.11
C VAL A 344 -6.88 -16.18 -8.16
N GLU A 345 -6.89 -16.71 -9.37
CA GLU A 345 -6.06 -16.21 -10.46
C GLU A 345 -6.83 -16.29 -11.78
N ASP A 346 -6.59 -15.31 -12.65
CA ASP A 346 -7.03 -15.36 -14.04
C ASP A 346 -6.02 -14.66 -14.96
N SER A 347 -6.16 -14.91 -16.26
CA SER A 347 -5.32 -14.29 -17.30
C SER A 347 -6.17 -13.71 -18.42
N PHE A 348 -5.76 -12.54 -18.90
CA PHE A 348 -6.48 -11.79 -19.93
C PHE A 348 -5.58 -11.51 -21.12
N ASP A 349 -6.12 -11.68 -22.32
CA ASP A 349 -5.46 -11.19 -23.54
C ASP A 349 -5.35 -9.66 -23.50
N ILE A 350 -4.14 -9.16 -23.77
CA ILE A 350 -3.81 -7.74 -23.87
C ILE A 350 -2.97 -7.48 -25.13
N ASN A 351 -2.75 -6.20 -25.47
CA ASN A 351 -1.94 -5.82 -26.65
C ASN A 351 -2.45 -6.44 -27.97
N GLY A 352 -3.78 -6.55 -28.11
CA GLY A 352 -4.41 -7.21 -29.25
C GLY A 352 -4.27 -8.73 -29.25
N GLY A 353 -4.14 -9.34 -28.06
CA GLY A 353 -4.00 -10.79 -27.89
C GLY A 353 -2.61 -11.31 -28.24
N LYS A 354 -1.57 -10.49 -28.11
CA LYS A 354 -0.18 -10.94 -28.26
C LYS A 354 0.42 -11.38 -26.94
N ASP A 355 -0.08 -10.83 -25.85
CA ASP A 355 0.45 -11.00 -24.51
C ASP A 355 -0.68 -11.33 -23.53
N LYS A 356 -0.32 -11.82 -22.35
CA LYS A 356 -1.25 -12.12 -21.25
C LYS A 356 -0.99 -11.20 -20.07
N LEU A 357 -2.06 -10.63 -19.52
CA LEU A 357 -2.07 -9.95 -18.23
C LEU A 357 -2.63 -10.91 -17.18
N TRP A 358 -1.79 -11.32 -16.24
CA TRP A 358 -2.14 -12.18 -15.13
C TRP A 358 -2.51 -11.35 -13.91
N MET A 359 -3.56 -11.76 -13.22
CA MET A 359 -3.99 -11.20 -11.95
C MET A 359 -4.16 -12.31 -10.93
N ASP A 360 -3.68 -12.09 -9.71
CA ASP A 360 -3.79 -13.02 -8.60
C ASP A 360 -4.16 -12.29 -7.31
N VAL A 361 -5.00 -12.94 -6.51
CA VAL A 361 -5.26 -12.59 -5.11
C VAL A 361 -5.07 -13.85 -4.28
N SER A 362 -3.99 -13.89 -3.50
CA SER A 362 -3.59 -15.07 -2.73
C SER A 362 -3.36 -14.77 -1.26
N PHE A 363 -3.31 -15.81 -0.44
CA PHE A 363 -2.98 -15.68 0.99
C PHE A 363 -1.49 -15.32 1.20
N ALA A 364 -1.21 -14.37 2.10
CA ALA A 364 0.14 -13.97 2.49
C ALA A 364 0.72 -14.98 3.51
N GLU A 365 1.54 -15.92 3.04
CA GLU A 365 2.01 -17.07 3.84
C GLU A 365 2.95 -16.71 5.01
N SER A 366 3.68 -15.61 4.90
CA SER A 366 4.74 -15.24 5.87
C SER A 366 4.28 -14.31 7.00
N SER A 367 3.11 -13.66 6.86
CA SER A 367 2.73 -12.54 7.71
C SER A 367 1.35 -12.67 8.35
N CYS A 368 0.53 -13.66 7.96
CA CYS A 368 -0.84 -13.76 8.46
C CYS A 368 -1.24 -15.15 8.98
N ILE A 369 -2.08 -15.13 10.02
CA ILE A 369 -2.88 -16.27 10.49
C ILE A 369 -4.36 -15.89 10.28
N GLY A 370 -5.13 -16.72 9.59
CA GLY A 370 -6.56 -16.49 9.43
C GLY A 370 -7.11 -16.99 8.11
N ASN A 371 -8.16 -16.34 7.63
CA ASN A 371 -8.74 -16.49 6.31
C ASN A 371 -9.36 -15.15 5.94
N PHE A 372 -9.63 -14.92 4.66
CA PHE A 372 -10.38 -13.76 4.23
C PHE A 372 -11.37 -14.11 3.14
N GLN A 373 -12.49 -13.40 3.15
CA GLN A 373 -13.45 -13.44 2.07
C GLN A 373 -12.95 -12.55 0.94
N PHE A 374 -12.99 -13.05 -0.30
CA PHE A 374 -12.72 -12.22 -1.45
C PHE A 374 -13.72 -11.07 -1.50
N ASP A 375 -13.22 -9.83 -1.43
CA ASP A 375 -14.00 -8.61 -1.52
C ASP A 375 -13.66 -7.87 -2.83
N ARG A 376 -14.71 -7.50 -3.56
CA ARG A 376 -14.55 -6.82 -4.86
C ARG A 376 -13.89 -5.45 -4.71
N GLY A 377 -14.31 -4.66 -3.72
CA GLY A 377 -13.80 -3.31 -3.52
C GLY A 377 -12.31 -3.32 -3.14
N ALA A 378 -11.93 -4.20 -2.23
CA ALA A 378 -10.54 -4.42 -1.84
C ALA A 378 -9.70 -4.94 -3.02
N CYS A 379 -10.22 -5.87 -3.81
CA CYS A 379 -9.56 -6.37 -5.02
C CYS A 379 -9.28 -5.25 -6.03
N GLU A 380 -10.29 -4.46 -6.40
CA GLU A 380 -10.11 -3.39 -7.38
C GLU A 380 -9.15 -2.32 -6.86
N THR A 381 -9.25 -1.97 -5.58
CA THR A 381 -8.38 -0.97 -4.94
C THR A 381 -6.91 -1.42 -4.96
N ASN A 382 -6.62 -2.60 -4.43
CA ASN A 382 -5.25 -3.09 -4.29
C ASN A 382 -4.60 -3.42 -5.63
N LEU A 383 -5.31 -4.00 -6.60
CA LEU A 383 -4.75 -4.24 -7.93
C LEU A 383 -4.48 -2.93 -8.69
N ARG A 384 -5.31 -1.89 -8.50
CA ARG A 384 -5.03 -0.56 -9.06
C ARG A 384 -3.86 0.12 -8.37
N GLU A 385 -3.68 -0.11 -7.08
CA GLU A 385 -2.50 0.36 -6.35
C GLU A 385 -1.23 -0.33 -6.88
N ALA A 386 -1.25 -1.66 -7.05
CA ALA A 386 -0.19 -2.42 -7.70
C ALA A 386 0.12 -1.93 -9.14
N LEU A 387 -0.92 -1.56 -9.88
CA LEU A 387 -0.80 -1.00 -11.23
C LEU A 387 -0.17 0.39 -11.23
N ASN A 388 -0.57 1.26 -10.31
CA ASN A 388 -0.23 2.68 -10.35
C ASN A 388 1.03 3.03 -9.55
N GLY A 389 1.36 2.32 -8.48
CA GLY A 389 2.54 2.62 -7.67
C GLY A 389 3.86 2.38 -8.38
N CYS A 390 3.87 1.54 -9.43
CA CYS A 390 5.10 1.09 -10.06
C CYS A 390 5.56 1.84 -11.31
N ASP A 391 4.67 2.61 -11.93
CA ASP A 391 5.02 3.54 -13.00
C ASP A 391 4.01 4.70 -12.95
N THR A 392 4.31 5.72 -12.16
CA THR A 392 3.37 6.80 -11.84
C THR A 392 3.39 7.94 -12.87
N GLY A 393 4.25 7.88 -13.88
CA GLY A 393 4.55 9.01 -14.78
C GLY A 393 3.58 9.17 -15.97
N GLY A 394 2.83 8.12 -16.33
CA GLY A 394 1.91 8.13 -17.47
C GLY A 394 0.93 6.97 -17.48
N LEU A 395 0.05 6.93 -18.48
CA LEU A 395 -0.89 5.81 -18.72
C LEU A 395 -0.24 4.62 -19.45
N TYR A 396 0.93 4.85 -20.03
CA TYR A 396 1.75 3.84 -20.71
C TYR A 396 3.22 4.29 -20.67
N PRO A 397 4.19 3.36 -20.57
CA PRO A 397 4.00 1.92 -20.32
C PRO A 397 3.58 1.64 -18.86
N LYS A 398 2.83 0.55 -18.64
CA LYS A 398 2.65 -0.05 -17.30
C LYS A 398 3.29 -1.43 -17.28
N TYR A 399 3.84 -1.81 -16.12
CA TYR A 399 4.50 -3.10 -15.92
C TYR A 399 3.86 -3.94 -14.80
N GLY A 400 2.93 -3.34 -14.05
CA GLY A 400 2.32 -3.95 -12.88
C GLY A 400 3.28 -4.09 -11.69
N GLY A 401 2.83 -4.81 -10.69
CA GLY A 401 3.52 -4.99 -9.42
C GLY A 401 2.69 -5.85 -8.49
N TRP A 402 2.92 -5.74 -7.20
CA TRP A 402 2.05 -6.31 -6.19
C TRP A 402 1.95 -5.42 -4.95
N THR A 403 0.85 -5.60 -4.23
CA THR A 403 0.61 -5.03 -2.90
C THR A 403 0.16 -6.12 -1.95
N ASP A 404 0.38 -5.89 -0.66
CA ASP A 404 -0.11 -6.75 0.40
C ASP A 404 -1.17 -5.98 1.21
N ASP A 405 -2.23 -6.65 1.64
CA ASP A 405 -3.22 -6.10 2.59
C ASP A 405 -3.50 -7.15 3.68
N VAL A 406 -2.81 -7.00 4.81
CA VAL A 406 -2.86 -7.87 6.00
C VAL A 406 -2.54 -9.34 5.69
N CYS A 407 -3.49 -10.06 5.08
CA CYS A 407 -3.45 -11.49 4.77
C CYS A 407 -3.56 -11.78 3.28
N ALA A 408 -3.78 -10.77 2.45
CA ALA A 408 -3.96 -10.91 1.02
C ALA A 408 -2.77 -10.30 0.27
N VAL A 409 -2.35 -10.97 -0.80
CA VAL A 409 -1.35 -10.47 -1.75
C VAL A 409 -2.08 -10.27 -3.07
N TYR A 410 -2.00 -9.07 -3.64
CA TYR A 410 -2.63 -8.70 -4.90
C TYR A 410 -1.55 -8.48 -5.95
N ARG A 411 -1.55 -9.29 -7.01
CA ARG A 411 -0.47 -9.29 -8.01
C ARG A 411 -1.01 -9.03 -9.39
N LEU A 412 -0.27 -8.24 -10.17
CA LEU A 412 -0.59 -7.94 -11.56
C LEU A 412 0.68 -7.96 -12.40
N LYS A 413 0.74 -8.83 -13.41
CA LYS A 413 1.95 -9.02 -14.24
C LYS A 413 1.60 -9.41 -15.66
N ALA A 414 2.25 -8.75 -16.62
CA ALA A 414 2.15 -9.13 -18.02
C ALA A 414 3.30 -10.04 -18.47
N THR A 415 2.97 -11.03 -19.30
CA THR A 415 3.91 -11.99 -19.90
C THR A 415 3.77 -12.00 -21.41
N ALA A 416 4.87 -12.19 -22.13
CA ALA A 416 4.87 -12.24 -23.58
C ALA A 416 4.25 -13.53 -24.10
N GLY A 417 3.48 -13.42 -25.19
CA GLY A 417 2.84 -14.57 -25.84
C GLY A 417 1.46 -14.93 -25.27
N THR A 418 0.72 -15.76 -26.02
CA THR A 418 -0.65 -16.20 -25.68
C THR A 418 -0.72 -17.51 -24.91
N GLY A 419 0.40 -18.20 -24.76
CA GLY A 419 0.54 -19.46 -24.05
C GLY A 419 1.69 -19.38 -23.07
N GLY A 420 1.39 -19.57 -21.80
CA GLY A 420 2.36 -19.56 -20.72
C GLY A 420 1.70 -20.06 -19.45
N ASP A 421 2.50 -20.68 -18.60
CA ASP A 421 2.09 -20.95 -17.22
C ASP A 421 1.95 -19.63 -16.47
N SER A 422 1.20 -19.66 -15.37
CA SER A 422 1.09 -18.50 -14.50
C SER A 422 2.48 -18.01 -14.09
N PRO A 423 2.75 -16.69 -14.16
CA PRO A 423 3.97 -16.12 -13.62
C PRO A 423 3.94 -16.06 -12.10
N PHE A 424 2.79 -16.33 -11.47
CA PHE A 424 2.64 -16.38 -10.04
C PHE A 424 2.86 -17.81 -9.58
N PHE A 425 4.02 -18.04 -8.99
CA PHE A 425 4.22 -19.28 -8.26
C PHE A 425 3.43 -19.18 -6.96
N ILE A 426 2.24 -19.78 -6.94
CA ILE A 426 1.57 -20.10 -5.68
C ILE A 426 2.37 -21.28 -5.10
N GLN A 427 3.32 -20.97 -4.22
CA GLN A 427 4.11 -22.00 -3.54
C GLN A 427 3.14 -23.04 -2.98
N GLY A 428 3.29 -24.30 -3.42
CA GLY A 428 2.46 -25.42 -2.97
C GLY A 428 1.48 -26.00 -4.00
N ALA A 429 1.13 -25.33 -5.09
CA ALA A 429 0.17 -25.90 -6.06
C ALA A 429 0.69 -27.16 -6.78
N ASP A 430 2.01 -27.29 -6.95
CA ASP A 430 2.64 -28.31 -7.80
C ASP A 430 3.43 -29.37 -7.02
N ALA A 431 3.48 -29.28 -5.69
CA ALA A 431 4.09 -30.32 -4.88
C ALA A 431 3.13 -31.51 -4.84
N GLU A 432 3.38 -32.55 -5.65
CA GLU A 432 2.77 -33.86 -5.46
C GLU A 432 2.99 -34.30 -4.01
N MET A 433 1.99 -34.05 -3.17
CA MET A 433 2.02 -34.35 -1.75
C MET A 433 1.85 -35.85 -1.54
N THR A 434 2.93 -36.59 -1.77
CA THR A 434 3.01 -38.01 -1.44
C THR A 434 3.31 -38.15 0.06
N GLY A 435 2.27 -38.21 0.89
CA GLY A 435 2.38 -38.47 2.33
C GLY A 435 1.02 -38.79 2.94
N ASP A 436 1.03 -39.54 4.05
CA ASP A 436 -0.19 -39.86 4.79
C ASP A 436 -0.66 -38.60 5.55
N TRP A 437 -1.88 -38.16 5.24
CA TRP A 437 -2.48 -36.99 5.85
C TRP A 437 -3.28 -37.37 7.09
N ALA A 438 -3.03 -36.67 8.20
CA ALA A 438 -3.84 -36.75 9.40
C ALA A 438 -4.65 -35.45 9.54
N CYS A 439 -5.96 -35.56 9.38
CA CYS A 439 -6.89 -34.45 9.59
C CYS A 439 -7.47 -34.48 11.02
N LYS A 440 -7.56 -33.31 11.65
CA LYS A 440 -8.24 -33.08 12.93
C LYS A 440 -9.24 -31.95 12.75
N ASP A 441 -10.29 -31.92 13.57
CA ASP A 441 -11.21 -30.79 13.58
C ASP A 441 -10.41 -29.48 13.75
N THR A 442 -10.72 -28.48 12.95
CA THR A 442 -10.12 -27.15 13.06
C THR A 442 -10.51 -26.57 14.39
N ASP A 443 -9.52 -26.29 15.24
CA ASP A 443 -9.75 -25.64 16.52
C ASP A 443 -10.16 -24.18 16.30
N THR A 444 -11.46 -23.90 16.37
CA THR A 444 -12.04 -22.57 16.25
C THR A 444 -12.12 -21.82 17.57
N SER A 445 -11.61 -22.38 18.68
CA SER A 445 -11.72 -21.76 20.00
C SER A 445 -11.09 -20.37 20.07
N ALA A 446 -10.05 -20.11 19.27
CA ALA A 446 -9.41 -18.80 19.15
C ALA A 446 -10.18 -17.79 18.27
N LEU A 447 -11.07 -18.27 17.40
CA LEU A 447 -11.80 -17.46 16.41
C LEU A 447 -13.23 -17.13 16.85
N GLY A 448 -13.75 -17.82 17.87
CA GLY A 448 -15.11 -17.65 18.40
C GLY A 448 -16.13 -18.62 17.80
N PRO A 449 -17.33 -18.71 18.42
CA PRO A 449 -18.34 -19.71 18.07
C PRO A 449 -18.96 -19.51 16.69
N ASP A 450 -18.89 -18.32 16.10
CA ASP A 450 -19.44 -18.03 14.77
C ASP A 450 -18.37 -18.09 13.67
N SER A 451 -17.27 -18.82 13.92
CA SER A 451 -16.18 -18.92 12.95
C SER A 451 -16.67 -19.61 11.67
N PRO A 452 -16.42 -19.04 10.48
CA PRO A 452 -16.73 -19.71 9.20
C PRO A 452 -15.92 -21.00 9.00
N LEU A 453 -14.95 -21.28 9.89
CA LEU A 453 -14.17 -22.50 9.93
C LEU A 453 -14.73 -23.56 10.89
N GLU A 454 -15.84 -23.28 11.59
CA GLU A 454 -16.49 -24.28 12.44
C GLU A 454 -16.99 -25.46 11.60
N GLY A 455 -16.73 -26.67 12.08
CA GLY A 455 -17.03 -27.90 11.34
C GLY A 455 -16.08 -28.20 10.18
N THR A 456 -14.96 -27.51 10.08
CA THR A 456 -13.89 -27.81 9.11
C THR A 456 -12.76 -28.61 9.79
N PHE A 457 -11.90 -29.25 9.00
CA PHE A 457 -10.73 -30.00 9.48
C PHE A 457 -9.44 -29.31 9.06
N ALA A 458 -8.46 -29.26 9.95
CA ALA A 458 -7.07 -28.93 9.64
C ALA A 458 -6.28 -30.23 9.42
N CYS A 459 -5.65 -30.35 8.26
CA CYS A 459 -4.87 -31.54 7.90
C CYS A 459 -3.38 -31.24 7.98
N GLY A 460 -2.64 -32.11 8.66
CA GLY A 460 -1.18 -32.12 8.64
C GLY A 460 -0.66 -33.34 7.87
N CYS A 461 0.45 -33.19 7.18
CA CYS A 461 1.16 -34.30 6.54
C CYS A 461 2.24 -34.81 7.50
N ASP A 462 2.24 -36.11 7.82
CA ASP A 462 3.27 -36.72 8.69
C ASP A 462 4.54 -36.99 7.85
N VAL A 463 5.34 -35.95 7.66
CA VAL A 463 6.63 -36.07 6.97
C VAL A 463 7.66 -36.49 8.01
N LEU A 464 7.91 -37.81 8.14
CA LEU A 464 9.03 -38.46 8.86
C LEU A 464 8.78 -39.01 10.29
N GLY A 465 7.60 -39.59 10.59
CA GLY A 465 7.44 -40.47 11.76
C GLY A 465 7.43 -39.74 13.11
N GLY A 466 7.03 -38.49 13.07
CA GLY A 466 6.81 -37.62 14.21
C GLY A 466 5.95 -36.47 13.70
N LEU A 467 4.84 -36.21 14.41
CA LEU A 467 3.84 -35.20 14.04
C LEU A 467 4.45 -33.80 14.13
N GLN A 468 5.26 -33.44 13.14
CA GLN A 468 5.74 -32.09 12.93
C GLN A 468 4.66 -31.38 12.12
N PHE A 469 4.14 -30.28 12.67
CA PHE A 469 3.48 -29.27 11.85
C PHE A 469 4.57 -28.59 11.02
N VAL A 470 5.03 -29.27 9.97
CA VAL A 470 5.91 -28.64 8.98
C VAL A 470 5.02 -27.80 8.09
N LEU A 471 5.19 -26.48 8.18
CA LEU A 471 4.60 -25.50 7.27
C LEU A 471 5.16 -25.77 5.87
N ILE A 472 4.47 -26.59 5.08
CA ILE A 472 4.73 -26.73 3.64
C ILE A 472 3.39 -26.51 2.91
N PRO A 473 3.31 -25.55 1.98
CA PRO A 473 2.05 -25.11 1.38
C PRO A 473 1.52 -26.07 0.29
N VAL A 474 0.19 -26.10 0.05
CA VAL A 474 -0.50 -26.94 -0.98
C VAL A 474 -1.75 -26.28 -1.59
N ALA A 475 -1.87 -26.24 -2.92
CA ALA A 475 -3.12 -25.97 -3.66
C ALA A 475 -3.45 -27.08 -4.66
N VAL A 476 -4.74 -27.27 -4.99
CA VAL A 476 -5.23 -28.23 -5.99
C VAL A 476 -5.86 -27.47 -7.16
N ARG A 477 -5.47 -27.83 -8.39
CA ARG A 477 -6.10 -27.36 -9.64
C ARG A 477 -7.43 -28.08 -9.84
N LEU A 478 -8.54 -27.35 -9.84
CA LEU A 478 -9.88 -27.91 -10.10
C LEU A 478 -10.15 -27.99 -11.60
N ASP A 479 -9.98 -29.17 -12.19
CA ASP A 479 -10.60 -29.52 -13.46
C ASP A 479 -11.84 -30.41 -13.24
N ARG A 480 -13.00 -29.86 -13.63
CA ARG A 480 -14.31 -30.46 -13.97
C ARG A 480 -14.80 -31.73 -13.22
N GLY A 481 -15.91 -31.55 -12.46
CA GLY A 481 -17.03 -32.50 -12.34
C GLY A 481 -17.28 -33.13 -10.96
N PRO A 482 -18.53 -33.26 -10.47
CA PRO A 482 -18.83 -33.80 -9.15
C PRO A 482 -19.03 -35.31 -9.18
N THR A 483 -18.30 -36.07 -8.36
CA THR A 483 -18.66 -37.45 -8.02
C THR A 483 -18.71 -37.66 -6.51
N GLN A 484 -19.89 -38.07 -6.04
CA GLN A 484 -20.16 -38.52 -4.69
C GLN A 484 -19.37 -39.80 -4.38
N PHE A 485 -18.72 -39.87 -3.22
CA PHE A 485 -18.15 -41.12 -2.70
C PHE A 485 -19.16 -41.84 -1.79
N GLY A 486 -19.68 -42.96 -2.28
CA GLY A 486 -20.35 -44.00 -1.49
C GLY A 486 -19.53 -45.28 -1.48
N LYS A 487 -19.48 -45.97 -0.34
CA LYS A 487 -18.69 -47.18 -0.08
C LYS A 487 -19.18 -48.42 -0.85
N SER A 488 -18.17 -49.20 -1.29
CA SER A 488 -18.08 -50.67 -1.45
C SER A 488 -18.97 -51.43 -2.46
N ASP A 489 -18.24 -52.13 -3.33
CA ASP A 489 -18.46 -53.46 -3.91
C ASP A 489 -19.20 -53.65 -5.25
N LEU A 490 -18.41 -54.23 -6.17
CA LEU A 490 -18.72 -55.27 -7.18
C LEU A 490 -19.09 -54.87 -8.63
N LEU A 491 -18.20 -55.36 -9.52
CA LEU A 491 -18.39 -55.97 -10.86
C LEU A 491 -18.18 -55.13 -12.14
N HIS A 492 -17.13 -55.56 -12.87
CA HIS A 492 -17.05 -55.92 -14.29
C HIS A 492 -17.51 -54.94 -15.40
N GLU A 493 -16.61 -54.79 -16.39
CA GLU A 493 -16.86 -54.51 -17.83
C GLU A 493 -17.38 -53.11 -18.21
N SER A 494 -17.09 -52.49 -19.36
CA SER A 494 -16.18 -52.66 -20.49
C SER A 494 -16.40 -51.44 -21.44
N TRP A 495 -15.35 -50.96 -22.13
CA TRP A 495 -15.35 -50.39 -23.50
C TRP A 495 -15.68 -48.90 -23.82
N MET A 496 -14.66 -48.27 -24.44
CA MET A 496 -14.63 -47.57 -25.75
C MET A 496 -15.39 -46.24 -26.05
N SER A 497 -14.57 -45.17 -26.19
CA SER A 497 -14.16 -44.55 -27.47
C SER A 497 -14.73 -43.20 -27.98
N HIS A 498 -13.82 -42.46 -28.63
CA HIS A 498 -13.93 -41.36 -29.64
C HIS A 498 -14.55 -40.02 -29.21
N ALA A 499 -13.79 -38.91 -29.16
CA ALA A 499 -13.24 -38.10 -30.26
C ALA A 499 -14.28 -37.21 -30.97
N TRP A 500 -14.22 -35.90 -30.69
CA TRP A 500 -14.18 -34.77 -31.64
C TRP A 500 -13.39 -33.63 -30.99
#